data_AF-A0A497Z6U0-F1
#
_entry.id   AF-A0A497Z6U0-F1
#
_cell.length_a   1.000
_cell.length_b   1.000
_cell.length_c   1.000
_cell.angle_alpha   90.00
_cell.angle_beta   90.00
_cell.angle_gamma   90.00
#
_symmetry.space_group_name_H-M   'P 1'
#
loop_
_entity.id
_entity.type
_entity.pdbx_description
1 polymer ?
#
loop_
_entity_poly.entity_id
_entity_poly.type
_entity_poly.pdbx_seq_one_letter_code
_entity_poly.pdbx_strand_id
1 'polypeptide(L)'
;MSSRILGCQIKTNVDCYLYERSILDLFNNISSPKKNLLKKAADEAAQNWIWWKDDYLHDGRFRDLPVLQNYPRFRGFGADYSVFRGWSAEQCDAALGWFSIQSDPVDFNGLYSEFMKYCETHEALKKNLQRRVSLVSKLLAMWRPNEFAMWDTLAREGMRQIHGRVRGRNYRKNGASDYIAFNTDFHCLRKLWSDELNIAAMGAGGANLDGEIRYEQFSARILDNYLMNLATLKS
;
A
#
# COMPACT_ATOMS: atom_id res chain seq x y z
N MET A 1 -16.70 8.27 28.79
CA MET A 1 -15.92 7.33 27.95
C MET A 1 -15.64 8.03 26.64
N SER A 2 -14.39 8.47 26.44
CA SER A 2 -13.99 9.46 25.43
C SER A 2 -13.45 8.77 24.18
N SER A 3 -14.07 9.04 23.03
CA SER A 3 -13.63 8.59 21.71
C SER A 3 -12.34 9.33 21.31
N ARG A 4 -11.22 8.60 21.23
CA ARG A 4 -10.01 9.09 20.57
C ARG A 4 -10.19 8.93 19.06
N ILE A 5 -10.63 10.00 18.40
CA ILE A 5 -10.42 10.19 16.97
C ILE A 5 -8.92 10.51 16.82
N LEU A 6 -8.12 9.50 16.46
CA LEU A 6 -6.73 9.68 16.07
C LEU A 6 -6.72 10.27 14.66
N GLY A 7 -6.85 11.60 14.62
CA GLY A 7 -6.49 12.38 13.45
C GLY A 7 -5.01 12.16 13.14
N CYS A 8 -4.74 11.74 11.90
CA CYS A 8 -3.42 11.81 11.31
C CYS A 8 -2.96 13.28 11.37
N GLN A 9 -2.15 13.63 12.37
CA GLN A 9 -1.50 14.94 12.43
C GLN A 9 -0.35 14.94 11.43
N ILE A 10 -0.67 15.29 10.19
CA ILE A 10 0.33 15.77 9.22
C ILE A 10 0.81 17.12 9.76
N LYS A 11 1.88 17.10 10.56
CA LYS A 11 2.52 18.31 11.07
C LYS A 11 3.33 18.97 9.96
N THR A 12 2.75 20.00 9.33
CA THR A 12 3.37 21.32 9.03
C THR A 12 2.29 22.27 8.45
N ASN A 13 1.92 23.29 9.23
CA ASN A 13 0.68 24.08 9.10
C ASN A 13 0.69 25.24 8.07
N VAL A 14 1.64 25.27 7.13
CA VAL A 14 1.65 26.33 6.08
C VAL A 14 1.85 25.73 4.68
N ASP A 15 2.62 24.65 4.54
CA ASP A 15 2.79 23.97 3.25
C ASP A 15 1.60 23.05 2.88
N CYS A 16 0.87 22.51 3.86
CA CYS A 16 -0.29 21.64 3.57
C CYS A 16 -1.44 22.39 2.87
N TYR A 17 -1.69 23.66 3.20
CA TYR A 17 -2.80 24.41 2.59
C TYR A 17 -2.56 24.79 1.12
N LEU A 18 -1.31 25.08 0.74
CA LEU A 18 -0.93 25.31 -0.65
C LEU A 18 -0.83 24.01 -1.44
N TYR A 19 -0.39 22.92 -0.79
CA TYR A 19 -0.36 21.59 -1.37
C TYR A 19 -1.78 21.04 -1.60
N GLU A 20 -2.70 21.18 -0.64
CA GLU A 20 -4.10 20.75 -0.74
C GLU A 20 -4.88 21.49 -1.84
N ARG A 21 -4.71 22.81 -2.00
CA ARG A 21 -5.32 23.54 -3.13
C ARG A 21 -4.75 23.09 -4.47
N SER A 22 -3.43 22.92 -4.57
CA SER A 22 -2.79 22.43 -5.81
C SER A 22 -3.17 20.99 -6.12
N ILE A 23 -3.44 20.15 -5.11
CA ILE A 23 -3.92 18.78 -5.23
C ILE A 23 -5.40 18.76 -5.65
N LEU A 24 -6.26 19.55 -5.04
CA LEU A 24 -7.67 19.60 -5.44
C LEU A 24 -7.83 20.06 -6.90
N ASP A 25 -7.11 21.09 -7.33
CA ASP A 25 -7.10 21.56 -8.74
C ASP A 25 -6.60 20.51 -9.75
N LEU A 26 -5.84 19.53 -9.26
CA LEU A 26 -5.13 18.49 -10.00
C LEU A 26 -5.96 17.20 -10.07
N PHE A 27 -6.92 17.05 -9.15
CA PHE A 27 -7.96 16.03 -9.16
C PHE A 27 -9.27 16.50 -9.83
N ASN A 28 -9.46 17.80 -10.07
CA ASN A 28 -10.65 18.37 -10.73
C ASN A 28 -10.94 17.83 -12.14
N ASN A 29 -9.98 17.18 -12.79
CA ASN A 29 -10.13 16.59 -14.14
C ASN A 29 -10.02 15.05 -14.15
N ILE A 30 -9.96 14.41 -12.98
CA ILE A 30 -9.92 12.95 -12.90
C ILE A 30 -11.35 12.41 -13.06
N SER A 31 -11.57 11.66 -14.13
CA SER A 31 -12.86 11.03 -14.41
C SER A 31 -13.22 10.01 -13.33
N SER A 32 -14.50 9.87 -13.00
CA SER A 32 -15.01 8.82 -12.12
C SER A 32 -14.51 7.42 -12.53
N PRO A 33 -14.35 6.49 -11.56
CA PRO A 33 -13.85 5.16 -11.87
C PRO A 33 -14.78 4.39 -12.80
N LYS A 34 -14.21 3.57 -13.68
CA LYS A 34 -14.99 2.70 -14.58
C LYS A 34 -15.72 1.64 -13.75
N LYS A 35 -17.06 1.71 -13.69
CA LYS A 35 -17.90 0.86 -12.84
C LYS A 35 -17.61 -0.64 -12.97
N ASN A 36 -17.49 -1.18 -14.19
CA ASN A 36 -17.21 -2.60 -14.41
C ASN A 36 -15.83 -3.01 -13.88
N LEU A 37 -14.84 -2.12 -14.01
CA LEU A 37 -13.49 -2.36 -13.52
C LEU A 37 -13.43 -2.28 -11.99
N LEU A 38 -14.17 -1.34 -11.42
CA LEU A 38 -14.29 -1.17 -9.97
C LEU A 38 -14.97 -2.37 -9.32
N LYS A 39 -16.03 -2.90 -9.95
CA LYS A 39 -16.67 -4.15 -9.50
C LYS A 39 -15.68 -5.32 -9.52
N LYS A 40 -14.96 -5.53 -10.64
CA LYS A 40 -13.94 -6.58 -10.75
C LYS A 40 -12.88 -6.45 -9.65
N ALA A 41 -12.38 -5.23 -9.43
CA ALA A 41 -11.37 -4.97 -8.41
C ALA A 41 -11.88 -5.28 -6.99
N ALA A 42 -13.16 -5.02 -6.72
CA ALA A 42 -13.79 -5.32 -5.45
C ALA A 42 -13.98 -6.83 -5.24
N ASP A 43 -14.39 -7.57 -6.28
CA ASP A 43 -14.49 -9.02 -6.23
C ASP A 43 -13.12 -9.67 -5.97
N GLU A 44 -12.05 -9.20 -6.63
CA GLU A 44 -10.68 -9.64 -6.38
C GLU A 44 -10.19 -9.25 -4.97
N ALA A 45 -10.59 -8.09 -4.46
CA ALA A 45 -10.23 -7.65 -3.12
C ALA A 45 -10.88 -8.55 -2.07
N ALA A 46 -12.15 -8.93 -2.27
CA ALA A 46 -12.86 -9.86 -1.40
C ALA A 46 -12.21 -11.25 -1.38
N GLN A 47 -11.74 -11.73 -2.52
CA GLN A 47 -11.01 -13.01 -2.60
C GLN A 47 -9.66 -12.94 -1.84
N ASN A 48 -8.89 -11.88 -2.03
CA ASN A 48 -7.62 -11.68 -1.32
C ASN A 48 -7.83 -11.49 0.20
N TRP A 49 -8.95 -10.89 0.59
CA TRP A 49 -9.31 -10.69 1.99
C TRP A 49 -9.39 -12.01 2.75
N ILE A 50 -9.86 -13.10 2.15
CA ILE A 50 -9.95 -14.42 2.79
C ILE A 50 -8.58 -14.89 3.33
N TRP A 51 -7.50 -14.59 2.61
CA TRP A 51 -6.15 -15.04 2.95
C TRP A 51 -5.42 -14.12 3.92
N TRP A 52 -5.62 -12.82 3.75
CA TRP A 52 -4.81 -11.77 4.38
C TRP A 52 -5.58 -10.92 5.40
N LYS A 53 -6.87 -11.22 5.66
CA LYS A 53 -7.72 -10.46 6.61
C LYS A 53 -7.04 -10.23 7.95
N ASP A 54 -6.44 -11.25 8.53
CA ASP A 54 -5.84 -11.12 9.86
C ASP A 54 -4.64 -10.16 9.87
N ASP A 55 -3.89 -10.08 8.76
CA ASP A 55 -2.84 -9.09 8.59
C ASP A 55 -3.40 -7.68 8.44
N TYR A 56 -4.44 -7.52 7.61
CA TYR A 56 -5.07 -6.22 7.39
C TYR A 56 -5.77 -5.68 8.63
N LEU A 57 -6.38 -6.56 9.43
CA LEU A 57 -7.09 -6.19 10.65
C LEU A 57 -6.16 -6.03 11.86
N HIS A 58 -4.85 -6.27 11.71
CA HIS A 58 -3.90 -6.17 12.81
C HIS A 58 -3.74 -4.71 13.27
N ASP A 59 -4.21 -4.41 14.47
CA ASP A 59 -4.14 -3.07 15.08
C ASP A 59 -2.96 -2.88 16.05
N GLY A 60 -2.23 -3.97 16.32
CA GLY A 60 -1.08 -4.03 17.23
C GLY A 60 0.22 -3.47 16.67
N ARG A 61 1.34 -3.90 17.26
CA ARG A 61 2.69 -3.44 16.85
C ARG A 61 3.08 -4.00 15.49
N PHE A 62 3.88 -3.26 14.73
CA PHE A 62 4.35 -3.67 13.41
C PHE A 62 5.03 -5.04 13.43
N ARG A 63 5.96 -5.26 14.38
CA ARG A 63 6.65 -6.54 14.55
C ARG A 63 5.76 -7.72 14.89
N ASP A 64 4.55 -7.46 15.39
CA ASP A 64 3.58 -8.48 15.80
C ASP A 64 2.62 -8.85 14.65
N LEU A 65 2.82 -8.29 13.44
CA LEU A 65 2.04 -8.63 12.24
C LEU A 65 2.06 -10.14 12.00
N PRO A 66 0.91 -10.77 11.68
CA PRO A 66 0.84 -12.22 11.43
C PRO A 66 1.86 -12.69 10.37
N VAL A 67 2.05 -11.94 9.28
CA VAL A 67 3.03 -12.22 8.21
C VAL A 67 4.47 -12.25 8.70
N LEU A 68 4.79 -11.60 9.81
CA LEU A 68 6.12 -11.58 10.43
C LEU A 68 6.29 -12.63 11.55
N GLN A 69 5.22 -13.34 11.92
CA GLN A 69 5.28 -14.29 13.06
C GLN A 69 5.80 -15.68 12.67
N ASN A 70 5.72 -16.06 11.40
CA ASN A 70 6.24 -17.35 10.97
C ASN A 70 6.79 -17.30 9.54
N TYR A 71 7.86 -18.07 9.32
CA TYR A 71 8.57 -18.10 8.06
C TYR A 71 7.70 -18.53 6.86
N PRO A 72 6.87 -19.60 6.95
CA PRO A 72 6.03 -19.99 5.82
C PRO A 72 5.07 -18.88 5.35
N ARG A 73 4.44 -18.14 6.28
CA ARG A 73 3.54 -17.01 5.95
C ARG A 73 4.31 -15.85 5.34
N PHE A 74 5.48 -15.49 5.89
CA PHE A 74 6.34 -14.46 5.32
C PHE A 74 6.79 -14.80 3.89
N ARG A 75 7.21 -16.04 3.67
CA ARG A 75 7.62 -16.52 2.35
C ARG A 75 6.45 -16.54 1.37
N GLY A 76 5.27 -16.99 1.81
CA GLY A 76 4.03 -16.96 1.03
C GLY A 76 3.68 -15.54 0.58
N PHE A 77 3.73 -14.58 1.51
CA PHE A 77 3.57 -13.16 1.22
C PHE A 77 4.53 -12.70 0.11
N GLY A 78 5.82 -13.02 0.23
CA GLY A 78 6.76 -12.54 -0.75
C GLY A 78 6.67 -13.22 -2.12
N ALA A 79 6.07 -14.41 -2.20
CA ALA A 79 5.70 -15.05 -3.45
C ALA A 79 4.47 -14.39 -4.08
N ASP A 80 3.37 -14.26 -3.33
CA ASP A 80 2.10 -13.71 -3.79
C ASP A 80 2.25 -12.26 -4.28
N TYR A 81 3.04 -11.47 -3.55
CA TYR A 81 3.32 -10.09 -3.92
C TYR A 81 4.58 -9.90 -4.77
N SER A 82 5.20 -10.99 -5.23
CA SER A 82 6.37 -10.99 -6.11
C SER A 82 7.60 -10.21 -5.59
N VAL A 83 7.69 -9.99 -4.28
CA VAL A 83 8.83 -9.25 -3.68
C VAL A 83 10.06 -10.13 -3.45
N PHE A 84 9.92 -11.45 -3.35
CA PHE A 84 11.03 -12.40 -3.13
C PHE A 84 11.49 -13.19 -4.36
N ARG A 85 11.00 -12.89 -5.58
CA ARG A 85 11.49 -13.59 -6.78
C ARG A 85 13.02 -13.42 -6.93
N GLY A 86 13.77 -14.52 -6.88
CA GLY A 86 15.24 -14.51 -6.92
C GLY A 86 15.91 -14.32 -5.56
N TRP A 87 15.16 -14.41 -4.46
CA TRP A 87 15.72 -14.49 -3.10
C TRP A 87 15.89 -15.97 -2.68
N SER A 88 17.00 -16.27 -2.00
CA SER A 88 17.24 -17.54 -1.33
C SER A 88 16.47 -17.64 -0.02
N ALA A 89 16.38 -18.85 0.55
CA ALA A 89 15.77 -19.06 1.85
C ALA A 89 16.45 -18.22 2.95
N GLU A 90 17.79 -18.18 2.95
CA GLU A 90 18.62 -17.39 3.84
C GLU A 90 18.35 -15.88 3.73
N GLN A 91 18.15 -15.36 2.51
CA GLN A 91 17.79 -13.95 2.31
C GLN A 91 16.42 -13.63 2.91
N CYS A 92 15.45 -14.54 2.74
CA CYS A 92 14.13 -14.38 3.36
C CYS A 92 14.21 -14.45 4.90
N ASP A 93 14.99 -15.38 5.45
CA ASP A 93 15.20 -15.51 6.90
C ASP A 93 15.86 -14.26 7.50
N ALA A 94 16.91 -13.75 6.86
CA ALA A 94 17.59 -12.54 7.31
C ALA A 94 16.64 -11.33 7.31
N ALA A 95 15.84 -11.16 6.26
CA ALA A 95 14.86 -10.07 6.20
C ALA A 95 13.77 -10.25 7.27
N LEU A 96 13.24 -11.46 7.44
CA LEU A 96 12.24 -11.75 8.46
C LEU A 96 12.78 -11.44 9.86
N GLY A 97 13.95 -11.98 10.20
CA GLY A 97 14.60 -11.75 11.49
C GLY A 97 14.84 -10.26 11.78
N TRP A 98 15.12 -9.47 10.74
CA TRP A 98 15.21 -8.03 10.89
C TRP A 98 13.86 -7.37 11.13
N PHE A 99 12.82 -7.66 10.33
CA PHE A 99 11.50 -7.04 10.50
C PHE A 99 10.81 -7.42 11.82
N SER A 100 10.98 -8.65 12.31
CA SER A 100 10.33 -9.16 13.53
C SER A 100 10.85 -8.55 14.83
N ILE A 101 11.91 -7.72 14.79
CA ILE A 101 12.43 -7.01 15.97
C ILE A 101 12.25 -5.50 15.91
N GLN A 102 11.69 -4.95 14.83
CA GLN A 102 11.55 -3.51 14.68
C GLN A 102 10.50 -2.92 15.62
N SER A 103 10.71 -1.68 16.03
CA SER A 103 9.66 -0.88 16.66
C SER A 103 8.60 -0.46 15.65
N ASP A 104 7.51 0.10 16.14
CA ASP A 104 6.45 0.67 15.30
C ASP A 104 7.04 1.83 14.47
N PRO A 105 7.08 1.71 13.14
CA PRO A 105 7.63 2.74 12.28
C PRO A 105 6.70 3.95 12.24
N VAL A 106 7.28 5.15 12.37
CA VAL A 106 6.53 6.43 12.29
C VAL A 106 6.14 6.75 10.85
N ASP A 107 7.02 6.42 9.89
CA ASP A 107 6.80 6.62 8.47
C ASP A 107 7.57 5.59 7.62
N PHE A 108 7.35 5.61 6.32
CA PHE A 108 8.05 4.73 5.37
C PHE A 108 9.57 4.98 5.35
N ASN A 109 10.02 6.23 5.43
CA ASN A 109 11.43 6.58 5.27
C ASN A 109 12.29 6.08 6.43
N GLY A 110 11.77 6.13 7.66
CA GLY A 110 12.42 5.57 8.83
C GLY A 110 12.71 4.09 8.65
N LEU A 111 11.65 3.29 8.44
CA LEU A 111 11.79 1.85 8.27
C LEU A 111 12.64 1.49 7.03
N TYR A 112 12.40 2.16 5.91
CA TYR A 112 13.12 1.90 4.67
C TYR A 112 14.62 2.23 4.79
N SER A 113 14.97 3.37 5.38
CA SER A 113 16.38 3.78 5.50
C SER A 113 17.16 2.85 6.42
N GLU A 114 16.55 2.41 7.53
CA GLU A 114 17.17 1.45 8.43
C GLU A 114 17.31 0.06 7.78
N PHE A 115 16.28 -0.38 7.06
CA PHE A 115 16.36 -1.64 6.31
C PHE A 115 17.43 -1.61 5.22
N MET A 116 17.58 -0.47 4.53
CA MET A 116 18.63 -0.28 3.53
C MET A 116 20.02 -0.37 4.16
N LYS A 117 20.25 0.30 5.29
CA LYS A 117 21.51 0.21 6.06
C LYS A 117 21.81 -1.23 6.48
N TYR A 118 20.80 -1.95 7.00
CA TYR A 118 20.95 -3.36 7.35
C TYR A 118 21.34 -4.21 6.14
N CYS A 119 20.69 -3.99 5.01
CA CYS A 119 21.01 -4.75 3.80
C CYS A 119 22.37 -4.41 3.18
N GLU A 120 22.95 -3.26 3.47
CA GLU A 120 24.31 -2.89 3.02
C GLU A 120 25.39 -3.61 3.82
N THR A 121 25.12 -3.91 5.09
CA THR A 121 26.03 -4.62 5.99
C THR A 121 25.81 -6.13 5.99
N HIS A 122 24.69 -6.62 5.45
CA HIS A 122 24.36 -8.04 5.38
C HIS A 122 24.61 -8.63 3.99
N GLU A 123 25.66 -9.45 3.86
CA GLU A 123 26.12 -10.00 2.57
C GLU A 123 25.03 -10.74 1.79
N ALA A 124 24.13 -11.46 2.49
CA ALA A 124 23.00 -12.13 1.86
C ALA A 124 22.08 -11.13 1.12
N LEU A 125 21.77 -9.97 1.71
CA LEU A 125 20.77 -9.04 1.19
C LEU A 125 21.32 -7.99 0.22
N LYS A 126 22.63 -7.84 0.14
CA LYS A 126 23.34 -6.81 -0.65
C LYS A 126 23.02 -6.81 -2.16
N LYS A 127 22.74 -7.98 -2.74
CA LYS A 127 22.65 -8.17 -4.21
C LYS A 127 21.29 -7.82 -4.86
N ASN A 128 20.24 -7.52 -4.09
CA ASN A 128 18.87 -7.34 -4.61
C ASN A 128 18.19 -6.03 -4.15
N LEU A 129 18.76 -4.88 -4.56
CA LEU A 129 18.32 -3.54 -4.13
C LEU A 129 16.94 -3.11 -4.67
N GLN A 130 16.56 -3.53 -5.88
CA GLN A 130 15.44 -2.92 -6.62
C GLN A 130 14.04 -3.19 -6.04
N ARG A 131 13.89 -4.17 -5.15
CA ARG A 131 12.58 -4.60 -4.61
C ARG A 131 12.32 -4.21 -3.17
N ARG A 132 13.29 -3.55 -2.53
CA ARG A 132 13.20 -3.20 -1.10
C ARG A 132 12.09 -2.18 -0.82
N VAL A 133 11.88 -1.22 -1.73
CA VAL A 133 10.72 -0.29 -1.65
C VAL A 133 9.41 -1.07 -1.70
N SER A 134 9.29 -2.05 -2.61
CA SER A 134 8.08 -2.88 -2.73
C SER A 134 7.85 -3.74 -1.50
N LEU A 135 8.91 -4.36 -0.96
CA LEU A 135 8.83 -5.15 0.28
C LEU A 135 8.36 -4.29 1.46
N VAL A 136 9.04 -3.18 1.72
CA VAL A 136 8.75 -2.32 2.87
C VAL A 136 7.36 -1.70 2.76
N SER A 137 6.99 -1.15 1.59
CA SER A 137 5.67 -0.57 1.40
C SER A 137 4.54 -1.59 1.53
N LYS A 138 4.71 -2.82 1.06
CA LYS A 138 3.68 -3.86 1.15
C LYS A 138 3.51 -4.39 2.57
N LEU A 139 4.59 -4.53 3.34
CA LEU A 139 4.51 -4.86 4.78
C LEU A 139 3.81 -3.74 5.55
N LEU A 140 4.16 -2.48 5.28
CA LEU A 140 3.49 -1.33 5.88
C LEU A 140 2.02 -1.21 5.47
N ALA A 141 1.70 -1.48 4.21
CA ALA A 141 0.32 -1.50 3.70
C ALA A 141 -0.48 -2.68 4.25
N MET A 142 0.15 -3.78 4.67
CA MET A 142 -0.54 -4.81 5.44
C MET A 142 -0.91 -4.30 6.84
N TRP A 143 0.00 -3.60 7.50
CA TRP A 143 -0.19 -3.10 8.86
C TRP A 143 -1.14 -1.91 8.98
N ARG A 144 -0.95 -0.91 8.11
CA ARG A 144 -1.70 0.34 8.10
C ARG A 144 -2.07 0.69 6.65
N PRO A 145 -2.96 -0.07 6.00
CA PRO A 145 -3.38 0.20 4.60
C PRO A 145 -4.07 1.57 4.42
N ASN A 146 -4.47 2.22 5.51
CA ASN A 146 -5.01 3.58 5.50
C ASN A 146 -3.93 4.67 5.40
N GLU A 147 -2.67 4.32 5.65
CA GLU A 147 -1.51 5.22 5.68
C GLU A 147 -0.48 4.90 4.59
N PHE A 148 -0.42 3.63 4.17
CA PHE A 148 0.55 3.12 3.21
C PHE A 148 -0.14 2.36 2.07
N ALA A 149 0.17 2.75 0.84
CA ALA A 149 -0.26 2.11 -0.40
C ALA A 149 0.72 1.00 -0.81
N MET A 150 0.23 -0.04 -1.48
CA MET A 150 1.12 -1.09 -1.97
C MET A 150 1.88 -0.62 -3.21
N TRP A 151 3.22 -0.59 -3.12
CA TRP A 151 4.07 -0.28 -4.26
C TRP A 151 4.17 -1.48 -5.22
N ASP A 152 3.28 -1.51 -6.21
CA ASP A 152 3.26 -2.50 -7.28
C ASP A 152 3.49 -1.88 -8.67
N THR A 153 4.11 -2.63 -9.58
CA THR A 153 4.37 -2.15 -10.94
C THR A 153 3.09 -1.88 -11.72
N LEU A 154 2.08 -2.75 -11.60
CA LEU A 154 0.80 -2.55 -12.28
C LEU A 154 0.01 -1.42 -11.64
N ALA A 155 -0.03 -1.33 -10.31
CA ALA A 155 -0.72 -0.25 -9.61
C ALA A 155 -0.14 1.14 -9.98
N ARG A 156 1.20 1.24 -10.07
CA ARG A 156 1.86 2.45 -10.58
C ARG A 156 1.42 2.80 -11.99
N GLU A 157 1.42 1.83 -12.91
CA GLU A 157 0.99 2.10 -14.28
C GLU A 157 -0.49 2.52 -14.36
N GLY A 158 -1.36 1.92 -13.55
CA GLY A 158 -2.75 2.37 -13.39
C GLY A 158 -2.83 3.83 -12.97
N MET A 159 -2.06 4.21 -11.94
CA MET A 159 -1.98 5.59 -11.46
C MET A 159 -1.46 6.56 -12.54
N ARG A 160 -0.48 6.13 -13.34
CA ARG A 160 0.00 6.90 -14.50
C ARG A 160 -1.06 7.12 -15.55
N GLN A 161 -1.94 6.15 -15.77
CA GLN A 161 -3.04 6.30 -16.73
C GLN A 161 -4.07 7.33 -16.25
N ILE A 162 -4.30 7.43 -14.94
CA ILE A 162 -5.22 8.40 -14.33
C ILE A 162 -4.64 9.81 -14.42
N HIS A 163 -3.40 10.02 -13.99
CA HIS A 163 -2.77 11.36 -14.01
C HIS A 163 -2.22 11.80 -15.38
N GLY A 164 -2.18 10.90 -16.35
CA GLY A 164 -1.64 11.17 -17.70
C GLY A 164 -0.11 11.22 -17.79
N ARG A 165 0.38 11.42 -19.03
CA ARG A 165 1.80 11.24 -19.41
C ARG A 165 2.79 12.19 -18.72
N VAL A 166 2.36 13.38 -18.31
CA VAL A 166 3.26 14.41 -17.74
C VAL A 166 3.66 14.05 -16.31
N ARG A 167 2.70 13.59 -15.50
CA ARG A 167 2.90 13.20 -14.09
C ARG A 167 3.35 11.76 -13.91
N GLY A 168 2.98 10.88 -14.85
CA GLY A 168 3.38 9.48 -14.79
C GLY A 168 4.89 9.21 -14.92
N ARG A 169 5.73 10.23 -15.14
CA ARG A 169 7.19 10.08 -15.06
C ARG A 169 7.67 9.87 -13.62
N ASN A 170 6.88 10.25 -12.62
CA ASN A 170 7.24 10.29 -11.21
C ASN A 170 7.23 8.93 -10.50
N TYR A 171 6.77 7.85 -11.16
CA TYR A 171 6.75 6.51 -10.57
C TYR A 171 7.67 5.54 -11.33
N ARG A 172 8.55 6.05 -12.19
CA ARG A 172 9.43 5.22 -13.04
C ARG A 172 10.65 4.70 -12.31
N LYS A 173 11.12 5.38 -11.27
CA LYS A 173 12.29 4.94 -10.49
C LYS A 173 11.78 4.16 -9.27
N ASN A 174 12.42 3.05 -8.94
CA ASN A 174 12.06 2.25 -7.76
C ASN A 174 12.70 2.84 -6.49
N GLY A 175 12.56 4.15 -6.28
CA GLY A 175 13.16 4.91 -5.18
C GLY A 175 12.14 5.34 -4.12
N ALA A 176 12.64 5.72 -2.95
CA ALA A 176 11.81 6.19 -1.83
C ALA A 176 11.00 7.46 -2.17
N SER A 177 11.60 8.40 -2.90
CA SER A 177 10.91 9.63 -3.34
C SER A 177 9.69 9.35 -4.22
N ASP A 178 9.83 8.39 -5.15
CA ASP A 178 8.77 8.02 -6.08
C ASP A 178 7.63 7.29 -5.33
N TYR A 179 7.98 6.49 -4.31
CA TYR A 179 7.01 5.88 -3.41
C TYR A 179 6.20 6.93 -2.65
N ILE A 180 6.84 7.93 -2.04
CA ILE A 180 6.15 8.97 -1.28
C ILE A 180 5.14 9.71 -2.17
N ALA A 181 5.54 10.07 -3.39
CA ALA A 181 4.64 10.70 -4.35
C ALA A 181 3.43 9.81 -4.68
N PHE A 182 3.67 8.53 -4.99
CA PHE A 182 2.58 7.58 -5.25
C PHE A 182 1.67 7.36 -4.04
N ASN A 183 2.22 7.25 -2.83
CA ASN A 183 1.45 7.06 -1.61
C ASN A 183 0.48 8.21 -1.39
N THR A 184 0.98 9.44 -1.54
CA THR A 184 0.17 10.66 -1.48
C THR A 184 -0.93 10.64 -2.53
N ASP A 185 -0.57 10.44 -3.81
CA ASP A 185 -1.52 10.43 -4.92
C ASP A 185 -2.60 9.33 -4.75
N PHE A 186 -2.19 8.15 -4.26
CA PHE A 186 -3.08 7.03 -3.95
C PHE A 186 -4.12 7.41 -2.90
N HIS A 187 -3.71 7.98 -1.77
CA HIS A 187 -4.65 8.34 -0.71
C HIS A 187 -5.52 9.55 -1.08
N CYS A 188 -5.01 10.48 -1.89
CA CYS A 188 -5.82 11.55 -2.47
C CYS A 188 -6.90 10.98 -3.39
N LEU A 189 -6.55 10.03 -4.28
CA LEU A 189 -7.50 9.37 -5.16
C LEU A 189 -8.53 8.55 -4.38
N ARG A 190 -8.10 7.86 -3.32
CA ARG A 190 -9.00 7.10 -2.42
C ARG A 190 -10.03 8.02 -1.77
N LYS A 191 -9.60 9.21 -1.32
CA LYS A 191 -10.50 10.22 -0.74
C LYS A 191 -11.46 10.79 -1.79
N LEU A 192 -10.97 11.04 -3.00
CA LEU A 192 -11.81 11.56 -4.10
C LEU A 192 -12.91 10.56 -4.50
N TRP A 193 -12.58 9.27 -4.59
CA TRP A 193 -13.50 8.22 -4.99
C TRP A 193 -14.12 7.47 -3.81
N SER A 194 -14.18 8.09 -2.63
CA SER A 194 -14.65 7.42 -1.42
C SER A 194 -16.04 6.83 -1.60
N ASP A 195 -16.94 7.58 -2.23
CA ASP A 195 -18.34 7.17 -2.39
C ASP A 195 -18.46 5.98 -3.35
N GLU A 196 -17.75 6.01 -4.49
CA GLU A 196 -17.75 4.88 -5.42
C GLU A 196 -17.07 3.64 -4.83
N LEU A 197 -15.97 3.81 -4.11
CA LEU A 197 -15.28 2.72 -3.40
C LEU A 197 -16.19 2.11 -2.32
N ASN A 198 -16.95 2.93 -1.61
CA ASN A 198 -17.93 2.47 -0.61
C ASN A 198 -19.06 1.67 -1.26
N ILE A 199 -19.63 2.15 -2.36
CA ILE A 199 -20.67 1.43 -3.11
C ILE A 199 -20.14 0.07 -3.59
N ALA A 200 -18.92 0.04 -4.14
CA ALA A 200 -18.29 -1.18 -4.61
C ALA A 200 -17.99 -2.16 -3.44
N ALA A 201 -17.51 -1.64 -2.31
CA ALA A 201 -17.26 -2.42 -1.12
C ALA A 201 -18.53 -3.12 -0.62
N MET A 202 -19.63 -2.39 -0.49
CA MET A 202 -20.93 -2.96 -0.07
C MET A 202 -21.40 -4.03 -1.05
N GLY A 203 -21.24 -3.82 -2.36
CA GLY A 203 -21.65 -4.77 -3.40
C GLY A 203 -20.86 -6.08 -3.43
N ALA A 204 -19.57 -6.06 -3.08
CA ALA A 204 -18.69 -7.25 -3.07
C ALA A 204 -18.82 -8.11 -1.80
N GLY A 205 -19.88 -7.92 -1.01
CA GLY A 205 -20.05 -8.60 0.27
C GLY A 205 -19.41 -7.86 1.46
N GLY A 206 -19.08 -6.58 1.29
CA GLY A 206 -18.66 -5.69 2.39
C GLY A 206 -19.69 -5.59 3.52
N ALA A 207 -20.95 -5.98 3.28
CA ALA A 207 -21.96 -6.15 4.34
C ALA A 207 -21.55 -7.12 5.47
N ASN A 208 -20.54 -7.99 5.25
CA ASN A 208 -19.95 -8.86 6.28
C ASN A 208 -18.68 -8.25 6.95
N LEU A 209 -18.28 -7.03 6.57
CA LEU A 209 -17.20 -6.28 7.22
C LEU A 209 -17.81 -5.47 8.38
N ASP A 210 -17.93 -6.06 9.57
CA ASP A 210 -18.40 -5.28 10.72
C ASP A 210 -17.37 -4.21 11.15
N GLY A 211 -17.73 -2.93 11.05
CA GLY A 211 -16.98 -1.80 11.63
C GLY A 211 -16.24 -0.92 10.62
N GLU A 212 -16.23 0.39 10.89
CA GLU A 212 -15.65 1.44 10.03
C GLU A 212 -14.20 1.18 9.63
N ILE A 213 -13.36 0.72 10.57
CA ILE A 213 -11.95 0.37 10.31
C ILE A 213 -11.84 -0.68 9.19
N ARG A 214 -12.71 -1.68 9.17
CA ARG A 214 -12.67 -2.75 8.15
C ARG A 214 -13.02 -2.22 6.77
N TYR A 215 -13.96 -1.28 6.68
CA TYR A 215 -14.35 -0.66 5.42
C TYR A 215 -13.22 0.19 4.83
N GLU A 216 -12.57 1.02 5.64
CA GLU A 216 -11.47 1.86 5.17
C GLU A 216 -10.30 1.03 4.63
N GLN A 217 -9.92 -0.02 5.36
CA GLN A 217 -8.86 -0.94 4.95
C GLN A 217 -9.24 -1.70 3.67
N PHE A 218 -10.50 -2.13 3.54
CA PHE A 218 -11.00 -2.80 2.35
C PHE A 218 -11.04 -1.86 1.13
N SER A 219 -11.47 -0.61 1.30
CA SER A 219 -11.50 0.38 0.21
C SER A 219 -10.12 0.62 -0.41
N ALA A 220 -9.06 0.64 0.42
CA ALA A 220 -7.68 0.73 -0.06
C ALA A 220 -7.32 -0.48 -0.95
N ARG A 221 -7.75 -1.70 -0.57
CA ARG A 221 -7.55 -2.91 -1.38
C ARG A 221 -8.27 -2.85 -2.72
N ILE A 222 -9.51 -2.35 -2.74
CA ILE A 222 -10.28 -2.17 -3.97
C ILE A 222 -9.52 -1.21 -4.90
N LEU A 223 -9.01 -0.09 -4.37
CA LEU A 223 -8.27 0.87 -5.18
C LEU A 223 -6.97 0.27 -5.74
N ASP A 224 -6.20 -0.46 -4.94
CA ASP A 224 -4.99 -1.16 -5.40
C ASP A 224 -5.31 -2.09 -6.60
N ASN A 225 -6.31 -2.96 -6.44
CA ASN A 225 -6.72 -3.88 -7.49
C ASN A 225 -7.28 -3.14 -8.72
N TYR A 226 -7.99 -2.03 -8.53
CA TYR A 226 -8.50 -1.22 -9.64
C TYR A 226 -7.35 -0.66 -10.48
N LEU A 227 -6.32 -0.10 -9.83
CA LEU A 227 -5.15 0.44 -10.52
C LEU A 227 -4.41 -0.66 -11.29
N MET A 228 -4.25 -1.84 -10.69
CA MET A 228 -3.63 -2.98 -11.37
C MET A 228 -4.44 -3.42 -12.61
N ASN A 229 -5.76 -3.55 -12.47
CA ASN A 229 -6.64 -3.89 -13.58
C ASN A 229 -6.62 -2.82 -14.68
N LEU A 230 -6.60 -1.53 -14.32
CA LEU A 230 -6.53 -0.44 -15.27
C LEU A 230 -5.25 -0.51 -16.13
N ALA A 231 -4.12 -0.90 -15.53
CA ALA A 231 -2.87 -1.11 -16.25
C ALA A 231 -2.99 -2.17 -17.34
N THR A 232 -3.72 -3.27 -17.05
CA THR A 232 -3.88 -4.41 -17.97
C THR A 232 -4.87 -4.17 -19.12
N LEU A 233 -5.69 -3.12 -19.06
CA LEU A 233 -6.65 -2.80 -20.14
C LEU A 233 -5.99 -2.27 -21.43
N LYS A 234 -4.72 -1.87 -21.37
CA LYS A 234 -3.97 -1.29 -22.51
C LYS A 234 -2.81 -2.18 -23.00
N SER A 235 -2.59 -3.32 -22.36
CA SER A 235 -1.55 -4.29 -22.72
C SER A 235 -2.08 -5.33 -23.69
#